data_AF-A0A527YQ96-F1
#
_entry.id   AF-A0A527YQ96-F1
#
_cell.length_a   1.000
_cell.length_b   1.000
_cell.length_c   1.000
_cell.angle_alpha   90.00
_cell.angle_beta   90.00
_cell.angle_gamma   90.00
#
_symmetry.space_group_name_H-M   'P 1'
#
loop_
_entity.id
_entity.type
_entity.pdbx_description
1 polymer ?
#
loop_
_entity_poly.entity_id
_entity_poly.type
_entity_poly.pdbx_seq_one_letter_code
_entity_poly.pdbx_strand_id
1 'polypeptide(L)'
;WRRADDHALARRVARQRMVVCASPSYLEMHGLPRQIEDLGNHQTIIYRRSGRVVQPWLFPRHGQPALEVMPVSRLRLDDLAAIADAAAAGMGLAWLPYWLVRE
;
A
#
# COMPACT_ATOMS: atom_id res chain seq x y z
N TRP A 1 30.74 -8.85 8.70
CA TRP A 1 30.25 -8.84 7.30
C TRP A 1 30.58 -7.49 6.69
N ARG A 2 31.53 -7.45 5.73
CA ARG A 2 31.93 -6.23 5.02
C ARG A 2 30.74 -5.75 4.18
N ARG A 3 30.41 -4.45 4.26
CA ARG A 3 29.40 -3.86 3.37
C ARG A 3 29.90 -3.98 1.93
N ALA A 4 29.01 -4.47 1.07
CA ALA A 4 29.17 -4.46 -0.38
C ALA A 4 29.23 -3.02 -0.90
N ASP A 5 29.82 -2.87 -2.08
CA ASP A 5 30.32 -1.64 -2.70
C ASP A 5 29.30 -0.49 -2.82
N ASP A 6 29.75 0.72 -2.48
CA ASP A 6 29.02 2.00 -2.48
C ASP A 6 28.86 2.64 -3.88
N HIS A 7 28.88 1.85 -4.95
CA HIS A 7 28.82 2.34 -6.34
C HIS A 7 27.52 1.96 -7.08
N ALA A 8 26.39 1.92 -6.37
CA ALA A 8 25.09 1.69 -7.01
C ALA A 8 24.64 2.94 -7.79
N LEU A 9 24.76 2.92 -9.12
CA LEU A 9 24.14 3.92 -9.99
C LEU A 9 22.66 3.57 -10.19
N ALA A 10 21.76 4.36 -9.60
CA ALA A 10 20.32 4.23 -9.80
C ALA A 10 19.83 5.14 -10.95
N ARG A 11 19.03 4.58 -11.86
CA ARG A 11 18.34 5.35 -12.92
C ARG A 11 16.84 5.11 -12.82
N ARG A 12 16.05 6.19 -12.84
CA ARG A 12 14.58 6.10 -12.88
C ARG A 12 14.14 5.46 -14.20
N VAL A 13 13.50 4.29 -14.11
CA VAL A 13 12.97 3.56 -15.28
C VAL A 13 11.52 3.98 -15.59
N ALA A 14 10.67 4.05 -14.57
CA ALA A 14 9.26 4.40 -14.72
C ALA A 14 8.71 5.07 -13.46
N ARG A 15 7.46 5.55 -13.56
CA ARG A 15 6.62 5.93 -12.43
C ARG A 15 5.40 5.01 -12.44
N GLN A 16 4.98 4.53 -11.27
CA GLN A 16 3.75 3.76 -11.13
C GLN A 16 2.73 4.54 -10.30
N ARG A 17 1.45 4.39 -10.63
CA ARG A 17 0.35 4.91 -9.82
C ARG A 17 0.00 3.87 -8.77
N MET A 18 -0.12 4.31 -7.52
CA MET A 18 -0.64 3.48 -6.43
C MET A 18 -2.12 3.77 -6.25
N VAL A 19 -2.90 2.76 -5.88
CA VAL A 19 -4.34 2.85 -5.61
C VAL A 19 -4.66 2.17 -4.29
N VAL A 20 -5.63 2.72 -3.56
CA VAL A 20 -6.28 2.01 -2.45
C VAL A 20 -7.37 1.14 -3.06
N CYS A 21 -7.37 -0.15 -2.75
CA CYS A 21 -8.32 -1.12 -3.30
C CYS A 21 -8.76 -2.12 -2.21
N ALA A 22 -9.92 -2.73 -2.44
CA ALA A 22 -10.49 -3.80 -1.63
C ALA A 22 -11.53 -4.55 -2.46
N SER A 23 -11.93 -5.74 -2.00
CA SER A 23 -13.01 -6.48 -2.64
C SER A 23 -14.37 -5.76 -2.51
N PRO A 24 -15.32 -5.99 -3.44
CA PRO A 24 -16.69 -5.51 -3.29
C PRO A 24 -17.33 -5.96 -1.96
N SER A 25 -17.14 -7.24 -1.59
CA SER A 25 -17.68 -7.79 -0.33
C SER A 25 -17.15 -7.09 0.92
N TYR A 26 -15.89 -6.65 0.91
CA TYR A 26 -15.34 -5.86 2.01
C TYR A 26 -16.02 -4.49 2.12
N LEU A 27 -16.21 -3.82 0.98
CA LEU A 27 -16.83 -2.49 0.91
C LEU A 27 -18.32 -2.51 1.22
N GLU A 28 -19.03 -3.58 0.86
CA GLU A 28 -20.44 -3.78 1.25
C GLU A 28 -20.59 -3.88 2.78
N MET A 29 -19.65 -4.55 3.45
CA MET A 29 -19.69 -4.75 4.90
C MET A 29 -19.16 -3.56 5.70
N HIS A 30 -18.14 -2.86 5.19
CA HIS A 30 -17.43 -1.81 5.95
C HIS A 30 -17.67 -0.39 5.40
N GLY A 31 -18.37 -0.24 4.28
CA GLY A 31 -18.55 1.02 3.59
C GLY A 31 -17.38 1.38 2.67
N LEU A 32 -17.62 2.35 1.78
CA LEU A 32 -16.60 2.91 0.89
C LEU A 32 -15.93 4.12 1.56
N PRO A 33 -14.60 4.14 1.76
CA PRO A 33 -13.90 5.33 2.22
C PRO A 33 -13.99 6.44 1.17
N ARG A 34 -14.43 7.63 1.58
CA ARG A 34 -14.63 8.80 0.71
C ARG A 34 -13.53 9.84 0.86
N GLN A 35 -12.79 9.81 1.97
CA GLN A 35 -11.67 10.67 2.27
C GLN A 35 -10.55 9.89 2.97
N ILE A 36 -9.36 10.49 3.09
CA ILE A 36 -8.17 9.81 3.61
C ILE A 36 -8.33 9.46 5.09
N GLU A 37 -9.04 10.29 5.83
CA GLU A 37 -9.34 10.14 7.25
C GLU A 37 -10.16 8.88 7.52
N ASP A 38 -11.00 8.47 6.57
CA ASP A 38 -11.83 7.28 6.69
C ASP A 38 -10.98 6.00 6.76
N LEU A 39 -9.75 6.01 6.21
CA LEU A 39 -8.85 4.86 6.26
C LEU A 39 -8.55 4.41 7.69
N GLY A 40 -8.62 5.32 8.67
CA GLY A 40 -8.45 4.99 10.09
C GLY A 40 -9.53 4.06 10.64
N ASN A 41 -10.70 3.99 9.98
CA ASN A 41 -11.83 3.14 10.37
C ASN A 41 -11.83 1.77 9.66
N HIS A 42 -10.85 1.52 8.79
CA HIS A 42 -10.77 0.29 8.01
C HIS A 42 -9.64 -0.64 8.46
N GLN A 43 -9.85 -1.93 8.23
CA GLN A 43 -8.79 -2.92 8.31
C GLN A 43 -7.88 -2.74 7.11
N THR A 44 -6.56 -2.74 7.32
CA THR A 44 -5.60 -2.62 6.23
C THR A 44 -4.62 -3.78 6.17
N ILE A 45 -4.16 -4.06 4.95
CA ILE A 45 -3.14 -5.05 4.61
C ILE A 45 -1.92 -4.25 4.16
N ILE A 46 -0.80 -4.39 4.88
CA ILE A 46 0.41 -3.60 4.60
C ILE A 46 1.56 -4.48 4.12
N TYR A 47 2.34 -3.91 3.21
CA TYR A 47 3.62 -4.47 2.80
C TYR A 47 4.68 -4.22 3.87
N ARG A 48 5.30 -5.29 4.38
CA ARG A 48 6.41 -5.22 5.32
C ARG A 48 7.39 -6.36 5.10
N ARG A 49 8.56 -6.05 4.55
CA ARG A 49 9.69 -6.98 4.46
C ARG A 49 10.50 -6.99 5.76
N SER A 50 10.93 -8.16 6.21
CA SER A 50 11.72 -8.32 7.44
C SER A 50 12.93 -7.38 7.49
N GLY A 51 13.20 -6.79 8.67
CA GLY A 51 14.28 -5.83 8.88
C GLY A 51 14.09 -4.46 8.23
N ARG A 52 12.96 -4.20 7.53
CA ARG A 52 12.65 -2.89 6.94
C ARG A 52 11.55 -2.17 7.70
N VAL A 53 11.68 -0.84 7.74
CA VAL A 53 10.62 0.06 8.23
C VAL A 53 9.44 0.00 7.26
N VAL A 54 8.23 -0.16 7.82
CA VAL A 54 6.98 -0.06 7.06
C VAL A 54 6.92 1.32 6.42
N GLN A 55 6.78 1.38 5.10
CA GLN A 55 6.67 2.65 4.41
C GLN A 55 5.23 3.19 4.53
N PRO A 56 5.06 4.51 4.77
CA PRO A 56 3.74 5.11 4.78
C PRO A 56 3.07 5.04 3.40
N TRP A 57 1.75 5.05 3.39
CA TRP A 57 0.97 5.33 2.20
C TRP A 57 1.09 6.81 1.88
N LEU A 58 1.39 7.13 0.62
CA LEU A 58 1.63 8.49 0.16
C LEU A 58 0.45 8.97 -0.68
N PHE A 59 -0.23 10.01 -0.20
CA PHE A 59 -1.33 10.66 -0.90
C PHE A 59 -0.89 12.03 -1.45
N PRO A 60 -0.97 12.27 -2.77
CA PRO A 60 -0.61 13.56 -3.35
C PRO A 60 -1.46 14.72 -2.80
N ARG A 61 -0.83 15.87 -2.54
CA ARG A 61 -1.52 17.13 -2.18
C ARG A 61 -1.03 18.25 -3.09
N HIS A 62 -1.95 19.09 -3.57
CA HIS A 62 -1.61 20.18 -4.49
C HIS A 62 -0.74 21.24 -3.81
N GLY A 63 0.46 21.51 -4.35
CA GLY A 63 1.38 22.51 -3.81
C GLY A 63 1.95 22.20 -2.42
N GLN A 64 1.76 20.98 -1.91
CA GLN A 64 2.20 20.54 -0.59
C GLN A 64 2.93 19.19 -0.67
N PRO A 65 3.79 18.87 0.31
CA PRO A 65 4.31 17.52 0.45
C PRO A 65 3.19 16.49 0.51
N ALA A 66 3.45 15.29 -0.03
CA ALA A 66 2.52 14.17 0.07
C ALA A 66 2.12 13.94 1.53
N LEU A 67 0.85 13.63 1.75
CA LEU A 67 0.38 13.21 3.07
C LEU A 67 0.84 11.78 3.28
N GLU A 68 1.57 11.56 4.37
CA GLU A 68 2.00 10.24 4.83
C GLU A 68 0.94 9.67 5.77
N VAL A 69 0.45 8.47 5.47
CA VAL A 69 -0.51 7.75 6.30
C VAL A 69 0.07 6.40 6.69
N MET A 70 0.11 6.14 7.99
CA MET A 70 0.46 4.83 8.53
C MET A 70 -0.82 4.13 8.97
N PRO A 71 -1.48 3.37 8.09
CA PRO A 71 -2.73 2.74 8.44
C PRO A 71 -2.53 1.66 9.50
N VAL A 72 -3.52 1.50 10.37
CA VAL A 72 -3.53 0.42 11.35
C VAL A 72 -3.73 -0.89 10.61
N SER A 73 -2.72 -1.76 10.68
CA SER A 73 -2.70 -3.02 9.93
C SER A 73 -3.15 -4.20 10.78
N ARG A 74 -4.04 -5.04 10.25
CA ARG A 74 -4.36 -6.37 10.82
C ARG A 74 -3.56 -7.49 10.16
N LEU A 75 -3.17 -7.28 8.90
CA LEU A 75 -2.39 -8.24 8.13
C LEU A 75 -1.13 -7.56 7.57
N ARG A 76 0.00 -8.27 7.66
CA ARG A 76 1.31 -7.81 7.17
C ARG A 76 1.92 -8.91 6.32
N LEU A 77 2.23 -8.58 5.08
CA LEU A 77 2.79 -9.51 4.10
C LEU A 77 4.01 -8.86 3.44
N ASP A 78 4.93 -9.66 2.91
CA ASP A 78 6.13 -9.20 2.23
C ASP A 78 6.14 -9.47 0.72
N ASP A 79 4.96 -9.81 0.17
CA ASP A 79 4.72 -10.03 -1.25
C ASP A 79 3.48 -9.26 -1.71
N LEU A 80 3.56 -8.56 -2.85
CA LEU A 80 2.46 -7.72 -3.34
C LEU A 80 1.33 -8.53 -3.97
N ALA A 81 1.61 -9.69 -4.58
CA ALA A 81 0.57 -10.56 -5.13
C ALA A 81 -0.24 -11.18 -4.00
N ALA A 82 0.42 -11.62 -2.92
CA ALA A 82 -0.27 -12.11 -1.72
C ALA A 82 -1.15 -11.03 -1.07
N ILE A 83 -0.74 -9.76 -1.09
CA ILE A 83 -1.57 -8.64 -0.63
C ILE A 83 -2.78 -8.44 -1.55
N ALA A 84 -2.60 -8.56 -2.87
CA ALA A 84 -3.69 -8.47 -3.82
C ALA A 84 -4.73 -9.59 -3.60
N ASP A 85 -4.27 -10.84 -3.44
CA ASP A 85 -5.12 -12.00 -3.14
C ASP A 85 -5.90 -11.81 -1.82
N ALA A 86 -5.23 -11.32 -0.77
CA ALA A 86 -5.87 -11.05 0.51
C ALA A 86 -6.90 -9.91 0.42
N ALA A 87 -6.62 -8.86 -0.37
CA ALA A 87 -7.58 -7.78 -0.61
C ALA A 87 -8.79 -8.28 -1.41
N ALA A 88 -8.58 -9.12 -2.43
CA ALA A 88 -9.64 -9.75 -3.21
C ALA A 88 -10.49 -10.72 -2.37
N ALA A 89 -9.88 -11.39 -1.39
CA ALA A 89 -10.56 -12.22 -0.39
C ALA A 89 -11.28 -11.42 0.71
N GLY A 90 -11.30 -10.08 0.62
CA GLY A 90 -12.03 -9.21 1.54
C GLY A 90 -11.38 -9.03 2.91
N MET A 91 -10.06 -9.20 3.02
CA MET A 91 -9.37 -9.10 4.31
C MET A 91 -9.10 -7.67 4.79
N GLY A 92 -9.27 -6.67 3.91
CA GLY A 92 -9.08 -5.25 4.21
C GLY A 92 -8.76 -4.41 2.96
N LEU A 93 -8.47 -3.13 3.20
CA LEU A 93 -7.91 -2.21 2.21
C LEU A 93 -6.42 -2.50 1.98
N ALA A 94 -5.99 -2.41 0.71
CA ALA A 94 -4.59 -2.51 0.31
C ALA A 94 -4.17 -1.32 -0.55
N TRP A 95 -2.90 -0.92 -0.45
CA TRP A 95 -2.30 0.12 -1.29
C TRP A 95 -1.32 -0.53 -2.27
N LEU A 96 -1.78 -0.70 -3.51
CA LEU A 96 -1.11 -1.52 -4.51
C LEU A 96 -0.84 -0.71 -5.79
N PRO A 97 0.16 -1.11 -6.57
CA PRO A 97 0.32 -0.55 -7.90
C PRO A 97 -0.91 -0.83 -8.77
N TYR A 98 -1.40 0.20 -9.46
CA TYR A 98 -2.59 0.06 -10.32
C TYR A 98 -2.42 -1.03 -11.39
N TRP A 99 -1.20 -1.20 -11.93
CA TRP A 99 -0.94 -2.24 -12.93
C TRP A 99 -1.13 -3.67 -12.42
N LEU A 100 -1.04 -3.88 -11.11
CA LEU A 100 -1.17 -5.19 -10.48
C LEU A 100 -2.63 -5.60 -10.30
N VAL A 101 -3.51 -4.61 -10.10
CA VAL A 101 -4.92 -4.82 -9.74
C VAL A 101 -5.89 -4.32 -10.80
N ARG A 102 -5.38 -3.85 -11.95
CA ARG A 102 -6.20 -3.55 -13.11
C ARG A 102 -6.50 -4.86 -13.85
N GLU A 103 -7.77 -5.08 -14.16
CA GLU A 103 -8.19 -6.00 -15.22
C GLU A 103 -8.07 -5.30 -16.59
#